data_AF-A0A370WW75-F1
#
_entry.id   AF-A0A370WW75-F1
#
_cell.length_a   1.000
_cell.length_b   1.000
_cell.length_c   1.000
_cell.angle_alpha   90.00
_cell.angle_beta   90.00
_cell.angle_gamma   90.00
#
_symmetry.space_group_name_H-M   'P 1'
#
loop_
_entity.id
_entity.type
_entity.pdbx_description
1 polymer ?
#
loop_
_entity_poly.entity_id
_entity_poly.type
_entity_poly.pdbx_seq_one_letter_code
_entity_poly.pdbx_strand_id
1 'polypeptide(L)'
;MGSEAHWRHASENELELALVQADIAAPERSAILAKDAAKLQALLRLRPLFAMQTPPDEEGDEDEGEEDEGDDKHEPNGQRLSSPTSLLQHA
;
A
#
# COMPACT_ATOMS: atom_id res chain seq x y z
N MET A 1 -20.52 3.50 -4.06
CA MET A 1 -20.03 3.70 -2.67
C MET A 1 -20.03 2.34 -1.99
N GLY A 2 -18.90 1.90 -1.44
CA GLY A 2 -18.75 0.56 -0.84
C GLY A 2 -19.51 0.40 0.48
N SER A 3 -19.76 -0.86 0.86
CA SER A 3 -20.46 -1.26 2.09
C SER A 3 -19.89 -0.58 3.36
N GLU A 4 -18.59 -0.29 3.37
CA GLU A 4 -17.84 0.22 4.52
C GLU A 4 -17.84 1.74 4.64
N ALA A 5 -18.51 2.48 3.73
CA ALA A 5 -18.50 3.94 3.75
C ALA A 5 -19.03 4.53 5.07
N HIS A 6 -19.92 3.81 5.75
CA HIS A 6 -20.49 4.21 7.04
C HIS A 6 -19.43 4.29 8.15
N TRP A 7 -18.37 3.49 8.11
CA TRP A 7 -17.30 3.52 9.13
C TRP A 7 -16.51 4.82 9.13
N ARG A 8 -16.49 5.57 8.03
CA ARG A 8 -15.85 6.90 7.96
C ARG A 8 -16.53 7.94 8.85
N HIS A 9 -17.81 7.72 9.15
CA HIS A 9 -18.66 8.64 9.93
C HIS A 9 -19.16 8.03 11.24
N ALA A 10 -18.75 6.79 11.55
CA ALA A 10 -19.11 6.14 12.80
C ALA A 10 -18.59 6.94 13.99
N SER A 11 -19.39 6.98 15.06
CA SER A 11 -18.96 7.51 16.34
C SER A 11 -17.85 6.64 16.94
N GLU A 12 -17.08 7.20 17.87
CA GLU A 12 -16.00 6.48 18.55
C GLU A 12 -16.52 5.22 19.26
N ASN A 13 -17.70 5.29 19.89
CA ASN A 13 -18.33 4.14 20.56
C ASN A 13 -18.74 3.03 19.58
N GLU A 14 -19.29 3.39 18.43
CA GLU A 14 -19.64 2.41 17.39
C GLU A 14 -18.38 1.74 16.83
N LEU A 15 -17.31 2.53 16.64
CA LEU A 15 -16.02 2.01 16.19
C LEU A 15 -15.39 1.09 17.24
N GLU A 16 -15.43 1.46 18.52
CA GLU A 16 -14.93 0.62 19.62
C GLU A 16 -15.69 -0.71 19.68
N LEU A 17 -17.02 -0.68 19.60
CA LEU A 17 -17.84 -1.89 19.60
C LEU A 17 -17.50 -2.80 18.40
N ALA A 18 -17.38 -2.21 17.20
CA ALA A 18 -17.03 -2.95 16.00
C ALA A 18 -15.64 -3.61 16.13
N LEU A 19 -14.67 -2.91 16.71
CA LEU A 19 -13.33 -3.45 16.94
C LEU A 19 -13.33 -4.60 17.97
N VAL A 20 -14.18 -4.53 19.00
CA VAL A 20 -14.37 -5.63 19.96
C VAL A 20 -15.03 -6.83 19.28
N GLN A 21 -16.07 -6.61 18.47
CA GLN A 21 -16.76 -7.67 17.73
C GLN A 21 -15.86 -8.36 16.69
N ALA A 22 -14.86 -7.64 16.18
CA ALA A 22 -13.86 -8.16 15.25
C ALA A 22 -12.68 -8.87 15.95
N ASP A 23 -12.73 -9.09 17.28
CA ASP A 23 -11.66 -9.72 18.07
C ASP A 23 -10.28 -9.05 17.94
N ILE A 24 -10.25 -7.76 17.59
CA ILE A 24 -9.00 -6.99 17.54
C ILE A 24 -8.48 -6.83 18.97
N ALA A 25 -7.20 -7.12 19.22
CA ALA A 25 -6.65 -7.05 20.56
C ALA A 25 -6.58 -5.61 21.12
N ALA A 26 -6.64 -5.49 22.46
CA ALA A 26 -6.76 -4.21 23.15
C ALA A 26 -5.70 -3.14 22.78
N PRO A 27 -4.39 -3.47 22.65
CA PRO A 27 -3.40 -2.45 22.29
C PRO A 27 -3.60 -1.90 20.87
N GLU A 28 -4.03 -2.74 19.92
CA GLU A 28 -4.35 -2.35 18.55
C GLU A 28 -5.62 -1.49 18.51
N ARG A 29 -6.68 -1.90 19.23
CA ARG A 29 -7.91 -1.08 19.34
C ARG A 29 -7.62 0.32 19.84
N SER A 30 -6.81 0.42 20.90
CA SER A 30 -6.41 1.72 21.47
C SER A 30 -5.65 2.58 20.45
N ALA A 31 -4.74 1.99 19.66
CA ALA A 31 -4.04 2.71 18.61
C ALA A 31 -4.97 3.16 17.47
N ILE A 32 -5.94 2.32 17.08
CA ILE A 32 -6.94 2.64 16.05
C ILE A 32 -7.84 3.80 16.49
N LEU A 33 -8.40 3.74 17.71
CA LEU A 33 -9.28 4.78 18.24
C LEU A 33 -8.54 6.13 18.38
N ALA A 34 -7.27 6.09 18.81
CA ALA A 34 -6.42 7.27 18.88
C ALA A 34 -5.94 7.80 17.51
N LYS A 35 -6.24 7.09 16.41
CA LYS A 35 -5.72 7.37 15.06
C LYS A 35 -4.18 7.44 15.00
N ASP A 36 -3.52 6.68 15.88
CA ASP A 36 -2.06 6.64 15.99
C ASP A 36 -1.48 5.60 15.04
N ALA A 37 -1.27 6.03 13.80
CA ALA A 37 -0.73 5.18 12.75
C ALA A 37 0.68 4.65 13.08
N ALA A 38 1.53 5.44 13.74
CA ALA A 38 2.89 5.03 14.07
C ALA A 38 2.90 3.91 15.11
N LYS A 39 2.10 4.05 16.17
CA LYS A 39 1.93 3.01 17.19
C LYS A 39 1.28 1.75 16.61
N LEU A 40 0.26 1.91 15.76
CA LEU A 40 -0.38 0.76 15.12
C LEU A 40 0.59 0.00 14.22
N GLN A 41 1.41 0.70 13.43
CA GLN A 41 2.46 0.08 12.61
C GLN A 41 3.49 -0.66 13.46
N ALA A 42 3.90 -0.09 14.59
CA ALA A 42 4.84 -0.73 15.52
C ALA A 42 4.26 -2.03 16.11
N LEU A 43 2.99 -2.02 16.53
CA LEU A 43 2.28 -3.19 17.06
C LEU A 43 2.17 -4.30 16.01
N LEU A 44 1.81 -3.94 14.78
CA LEU A 44 1.63 -4.87 13.67
C LEU A 44 2.95 -5.26 12.96
N ARG A 45 4.09 -4.69 13.40
CA ARG A 45 5.41 -4.85 12.75
C ARG A 45 5.39 -4.48 11.26
N LEU A 46 4.55 -3.51 10.90
CA LEU A 46 4.43 -2.99 9.55
C LEU A 46 5.38 -1.81 9.35
N ARG A 47 5.79 -1.61 8.11
CA ARG A 47 6.49 -0.38 7.68
C ARG A 47 5.52 0.45 6.84
N PRO A 48 5.65 1.80 6.85
CA PRO A 48 4.90 2.64 5.91
C PRO A 48 5.10 2.15 4.48
N LEU A 49 3.99 1.95 3.77
CA LEU A 49 4.00 1.74 2.33
C LEU A 49 4.13 3.12 1.67
N PHE A 50 5.12 3.26 0.79
CA PHE A 50 5.23 4.41 -0.10
C PHE A 50 4.77 3.97 -1.48
N ALA A 51 3.81 4.68 -2.05
CA ALA A 51 3.43 4.54 -3.45
C ALA A 51 3.99 5.75 -4.22
N MET A 52 4.69 5.48 -5.31
CA MET A 52 5.03 6.52 -6.29
C MET A 52 3.79 6.71 -7.16
N GLN A 53 3.19 7.90 -7.14
CA GLN A 53 2.22 8.27 -8.16
C GLN A 53 3.00 8.66 -9.41
N THR A 54 2.84 7.89 -10.49
CA THR A 54 3.26 8.33 -11.81
C THR A 54 2.31 9.41 -12.28
N PRO A 55 2.81 10.54 -12.82
CA PRO A 55 1.94 11.52 -13.44
C PRO A 55 1.14 10.83 -14.57
N PRO A 56 -0.11 11.25 -14.81
CA PRO A 56 -0.85 10.78 -15.98
C PRO A 56 -0.03 11.12 -17.23
N ASP A 57 0.14 10.15 -18.14
CA ASP A 57 0.64 10.45 -19.48
C ASP A 57 -0.36 11.41 -20.13
N GLU A 58 0.12 12.55 -20.63
CA GLU A 58 -0.72 13.56 -21.30
C GLU A 58 -1.15 13.11 -22.72
N GLU A 59 -0.92 11.86 -23.10
CA GLU A 59 -1.29 11.30 -24.38
C GLU A 59 -2.52 10.40 -24.28
N GLY A 60 -3.68 10.99 -24.57
CA GLY A 60 -4.72 10.34 -25.37
C GLY A 60 -5.64 9.32 -24.68
N ASP A 61 -6.90 9.73 -24.53
CA ASP A 61 -8.10 8.89 -24.52
C ASP A 61 -8.01 7.73 -25.55
N GLU A 62 -7.79 6.50 -25.10
CA GLU A 62 -8.26 5.27 -25.76
C GLU A 62 -8.71 4.27 -24.68
N ASP A 63 -9.99 4.35 -24.35
CA ASP A 63 -10.78 3.29 -23.71
C ASP A 63 -10.84 2.07 -24.66
N GLU A 64 -10.49 0.89 -24.17
CA GLU A 64 -11.39 -0.28 -24.08
C GLU A 64 -10.56 -1.53 -23.74
N GLY A 65 -11.06 -2.29 -22.77
CA GLY A 65 -10.33 -3.38 -22.12
C GLY A 65 -10.15 -4.64 -22.95
N GLU A 66 -9.33 -5.54 -22.41
CA GLU A 66 -9.53 -6.99 -22.49
C GLU A 66 -8.77 -7.63 -21.31
N GLU A 67 -9.54 -8.28 -20.43
CA GLU A 67 -9.04 -9.31 -19.52
C GLU A 67 -8.58 -10.50 -20.38
N ASP A 68 -7.32 -10.93 -20.26
CA ASP A 68 -6.93 -12.29 -20.64
C ASP A 68 -6.10 -12.93 -19.51
N GLU A 69 -6.74 -13.89 -18.85
CA GLU A 69 -6.12 -14.85 -17.93
C GLU A 69 -5.35 -15.89 -18.75
N GLY A 70 -4.01 -15.98 -18.63
CA GLY A 70 -3.31 -17.02 -19.41
C GLY A 70 -1.82 -17.23 -19.13
N ASP A 71 -1.54 -18.13 -18.19
CA ASP A 71 -0.46 -19.13 -18.18
C ASP A 71 1.03 -18.71 -18.24
N ASP A 72 1.67 -18.95 -17.09
CA ASP A 72 3.06 -19.32 -16.85
C ASP A 72 3.80 -20.00 -18.04
N LYS A 73 5.00 -19.49 -18.40
CA LYS A 73 6.21 -20.30 -18.67
C LYS A 73 7.46 -19.47 -19.06
N HIS A 74 8.48 -19.57 -18.19
CA HIS A 74 9.93 -19.62 -18.48
C HIS A 74 10.71 -18.42 -19.10
N GLU A 75 11.60 -17.84 -18.28
CA GLU A 75 12.90 -17.23 -18.66
C GLU A 75 13.78 -18.21 -19.49
N PRO A 76 14.82 -17.81 -20.29
CA PRO A 76 15.84 -16.80 -19.91
C PRO A 76 16.52 -16.03 -21.08
N ASN A 77 17.61 -15.32 -20.72
CA ASN A 77 18.68 -14.79 -21.58
C ASN A 77 18.41 -13.37 -22.13
N GLY A 78 19.23 -12.35 -21.90
CA GLY A 78 20.60 -12.31 -21.40
C GLY A 78 21.24 -11.09 -22.02
N GLN A 79 21.67 -10.13 -21.20
CA GLN A 79 22.72 -9.19 -21.56
C GLN A 79 23.31 -8.61 -20.28
N ARG A 80 24.39 -9.28 -19.84
CA ARG A 80 25.39 -8.71 -18.96
C ARG A 80 26.05 -7.53 -19.66
N LEU A 81 26.76 -6.76 -18.82
CA LEU A 81 27.82 -5.78 -19.11
C LEU A 81 27.25 -4.36 -19.32
N SER A 82 27.61 -3.34 -18.55
CA SER A 82 28.78 -3.16 -17.70
C SER A 82 28.53 -2.06 -16.68
N SER A 83 28.91 -2.29 -15.42
CA SER A 83 29.41 -1.21 -14.58
C SER A 83 30.86 -0.92 -15.02
N PRO A 84 31.26 0.35 -15.10
CA PRO A 84 32.27 0.82 -14.14
C PRO A 84 31.96 2.25 -13.66
N THR A 85 31.95 2.50 -12.36
CA THR A 85 33.11 2.85 -11.51
C THR A 85 33.49 4.33 -11.61
N SER A 86 33.09 5.06 -10.56
CA SER A 86 33.84 6.09 -9.81
C SER A 86 34.66 7.14 -10.57
N LEU A 87 34.32 8.42 -10.36
CA LEU A 87 35.34 9.47 -10.29
C LEU A 87 34.91 10.58 -9.31
N LEU A 88 35.39 10.44 -8.08
CA LEU A 88 35.39 11.46 -7.04
C LEU A 88 36.51 12.47 -7.36
N GLN A 89 36.17 13.65 -7.89
CA GLN A 89 37.08 14.79 -8.13
C GLN A 89 36.19 16.05 -8.17
N HIS A 90 36.41 17.21 -7.52
CA HIS A 90 37.56 17.93 -6.95
C HIS A 90 37.02 18.92 -5.89
N ALA A 91 37.68 19.06 -4.74
CA ALA A 91 38.65 20.11 -4.37
C ALA A 91 38.01 21.32 -3.69
#